data_AF-A0A246SS38-F1
#
_entry.id   AF-A0A246SS38-F1
#
_cell.length_a   1.000
_cell.length_b   1.000
_cell.length_c   1.000
_cell.angle_alpha   90.00
_cell.angle_beta   90.00
_cell.angle_gamma   90.00
#
_symmetry.space_group_name_H-M   'P 1'
#
loop_
_entity.id
_entity.type
_entity.pdbx_description
1 polymer ?
#
loop_
_entity_poly.entity_id
_entity_poly.type
_entity_poly.pdbx_seq_one_letter_code
_entity_poly.pdbx_strand_id
1 'polypeptide(L)' 'MFENLLEMQERGVRDRARGRSLADNPMSKPDVLPITDFQEWYSMFDAWRFGWSIEDAMAGHIDVPRDGRTSPRAYTRTV' A
#
# COMPACT_ATOMS: atom_id res chain seq x y z
N MET A 1 3.78 -20.73 3.15
CA MET A 1 2.33 -20.87 2.95
C MET A 1 1.73 -19.57 3.46
N PHE A 2 1.18 -18.73 2.58
CA PHE A 2 0.39 -17.57 3.04
C PHE A 2 -0.96 -18.17 3.51
N GLU A 3 -1.29 -18.23 4.80
CA GLU A 3 -1.97 -17.19 5.60
C GLU A 3 -3.05 -16.49 4.75
N ASN A 4 -4.33 -16.65 5.10
CA ASN A 4 -5.48 -16.38 4.23
C ASN A 4 -5.54 -14.92 3.68
N LEU A 5 -6.46 -14.61 2.75
CA LEU A 5 -6.55 -13.27 2.14
C LEU A 5 -6.63 -12.11 3.17
N LEU A 6 -7.29 -12.32 4.31
CA LEU A 6 -7.36 -11.32 5.38
C LEU A 6 -5.98 -11.09 6.02
N GLU A 7 -5.25 -12.16 6.32
CA GLU A 7 -3.89 -12.05 6.89
C GLU A 7 -2.95 -11.33 5.93
N MET A 8 -3.12 -11.55 4.62
CA MET A 8 -2.34 -10.86 3.60
C MET A 8 -2.71 -9.37 3.50
N GLN A 9 -3.99 -9.03 3.63
CA GLN A 9 -4.46 -7.65 3.75
C GLN A 9 -3.87 -6.97 5.00
N GLU A 10 -3.98 -7.58 6.18
CA GLU A 10 -3.42 -7.07 7.44
C GLU A 10 -1.90 -6.90 7.36
N ARG A 11 -1.22 -7.79 6.64
CA ARG A 11 0.21 -7.64 6.36
C ARG A 11 0.49 -6.41 5.51
N GLY A 12 -0.32 -6.14 4.48
CA GLY A 12 -0.22 -4.93 3.67
C GLY A 12 -0.26 -3.64 4.50
N VAL A 13 -1.23 -3.55 5.41
CA VAL A 13 -1.36 -2.44 6.38
C VAL A 13 -0.08 -2.30 7.20
N ARG A 14 0.36 -3.39 7.84
CA ARG A 14 1.56 -3.37 8.70
C ARG A 14 2.84 -3.05 7.94
N ASP A 15 2.95 -3.47 6.69
CA ASP A 15 4.13 -3.20 5.86
C ASP A 15 4.19 -1.72 5.45
N ARG A 16 3.05 -1.11 5.07
CA ARG A 16 3.00 0.34 4.80
C ARG A 16 3.30 1.18 6.03
N ALA A 17 2.75 0.80 7.19
CA ALA A 17 3.00 1.46 8.47
C ALA A 17 4.50 1.42 8.86
N ARG A 18 5.24 0.41 8.37
CA ARG A 18 6.70 0.29 8.52
C ARG A 18 7.51 0.99 7.43
N GLY A 19 6.86 1.73 6.54
CA GLY A 19 7.52 2.47 5.45
C GLY A 19 7.94 1.61 4.26
N ARG A 20 7.42 0.39 4.12
CA ARG A 20 7.69 -0.44 2.94
C ARG A 20 6.97 0.11 1.71
N SER A 21 7.63 0.00 0.57
CA SER A 21 7.12 0.43 -0.72
C SER A 21 6.21 -0.64 -1.34
N LEU A 22 5.45 -0.29 -2.38
CA LEU A 22 4.66 -1.26 -3.16
C LEU A 22 5.51 -2.38 -3.79
N ALA A 23 6.79 -2.11 -4.07
CA ALA A 23 7.72 -3.10 -4.63
C ALA A 23 8.08 -4.20 -3.61
N ASP A 24 7.84 -3.96 -2.33
CA ASP A 24 8.09 -4.92 -1.25
C ASP A 24 6.96 -5.96 -1.08
N ASN A 25 5.95 -5.94 -1.97
CA ASN A 25 4.89 -6.94 -1.98
C ASN A 25 5.53 -8.34 -2.03
N PRO A 26 5.23 -9.22 -1.06
CA PRO A 26 5.81 -10.55 -0.99
C PRO A 26 5.62 -11.36 -2.28
N MET A 27 4.48 -11.20 -2.95
CA MET A 27 4.14 -11.92 -4.17
C MET A 27 4.98 -11.48 -5.37
N SER A 28 5.67 -10.33 -5.29
CA SER A 28 6.55 -9.82 -6.36
C SER A 28 7.97 -10.40 -6.31
N LYS A 29 8.29 -11.24 -5.32
CA LYS A 29 9.65 -11.73 -5.13
C LYS A 29 9.94 -13.00 -5.94
N PRO A 30 11.18 -13.20 -6.43
CA PRO A 30 11.53 -14.37 -7.25
C PRO A 30 11.36 -15.72 -6.54
N ASP A 31 11.47 -15.74 -5.21
CA ASP A 31 11.31 -16.93 -4.35
C ASP A 31 9.86 -17.42 -4.24
N VAL A 32 8.87 -16.66 -4.73
CA VAL A 32 7.46 -17.07 -4.80
C VAL A 32 7.15 -17.88 -6.06
N LEU A 33 8.15 -18.09 -6.94
CA LEU A 33 8.03 -18.96 -8.12
C LEU A 33 8.40 -20.42 -7.78
N PRO A 34 7.79 -21.42 -8.44
CA PRO A 34 6.82 -21.28 -9.54
C PRO A 34 5.40 -20.98 -9.06
N ILE A 35 4.70 -20.11 -9.80
CA ILE A 35 3.25 -19.87 -9.60
C ILE A 35 2.48 -21.05 -10.18
N THR A 36 1.88 -21.84 -9.31
CA THR A 36 1.07 -23.01 -9.69
C THR A 36 -0.39 -22.65 -9.94
N ASP A 37 -0.90 -21.64 -9.24
CA ASP A 37 -2.25 -21.08 -9.41
C ASP A 37 -2.14 -19.56 -9.52
N PHE A 38 -2.44 -19.03 -10.70
CA PHE A 38 -2.36 -17.59 -10.98
C PHE A 38 -3.47 -16.80 -10.28
N GLN A 39 -4.66 -17.38 -10.13
CA GLN A 39 -5.78 -16.71 -9.47
C GLN A 39 -5.52 -16.57 -7.97
N GLU A 40 -5.04 -17.64 -7.33
CA GLU A 40 -4.64 -17.59 -5.92
C GLU A 40 -3.50 -16.58 -5.72
N TRP A 41 -2.44 -16.66 -6.54
CA TRP A 41 -1.32 -15.73 -6.48
C TRP A 41 -1.78 -14.26 -6.62
N TYR A 42 -2.63 -13.98 -7.61
CA TYR A 42 -3.13 -12.63 -7.85
C TYR A 42 -4.01 -12.15 -6.70
N SER A 43 -4.84 -13.02 -6.13
CA SER A 43 -5.69 -12.68 -4.98
C SER A 43 -4.84 -12.28 -3.77
N MET A 44 -3.73 -12.98 -3.51
CA MET A 44 -2.79 -12.63 -2.45
C MET A 44 -2.03 -11.33 -2.75
N PHE A 45 -1.62 -11.14 -4.01
CA PHE A 45 -0.96 -9.91 -4.46
C PHE A 45 -1.86 -8.70 -4.24
N ASP A 46 -3.14 -8.82 -4.62
CA ASP A 46 -4.13 -7.76 -4.54
C ASP A 46 -4.56 -7.48 -3.08
N ALA A 47 -4.78 -8.53 -2.28
CA ALA A 47 -5.10 -8.38 -0.86
C ALA A 47 -4.04 -7.57 -0.10
N TRP A 48 -2.76 -7.87 -0.32
CA TRP A 48 -1.66 -7.09 0.29
C TRP A 48 -1.68 -5.62 -0.17
N ARG A 49 -1.86 -5.38 -1.48
CA ARG A 49 -1.91 -4.01 -2.02
C ARG A 49 -3.11 -3.23 -1.47
N PHE A 50 -4.24 -3.90 -1.29
CA PHE A 50 -5.42 -3.29 -0.73
C PHE A 50 -5.16 -2.78 0.69
N GLY A 51 -4.63 -3.65 1.57
CA GLY A 51 -4.24 -3.24 2.93
C GLY A 51 -3.19 -2.12 2.95
N TRP A 52 -2.18 -2.21 2.09
CA TRP A 52 -1.16 -1.16 1.94
C TRP A 52 -1.79 0.19 1.56
N SER A 53 -2.74 0.20 0.62
CA SER A 53 -3.39 1.42 0.12
C SER A 53 -4.28 2.11 1.15
N ILE A 54 -4.92 1.33 2.03
CA ILE A 54 -5.71 1.87 3.15
C ILE A 54 -4.79 2.65 4.07
N GLU A 55 -3.68 2.04 4.50
CA GLU A 55 -2.73 2.69 5.41
C GLU A 55 -2.08 3.92 4.78
N ASP A 56 -1.73 3.86 3.49
CA ASP A 56 -1.15 5.00 2.76
C ASP A 56 -2.11 6.19 2.72
N ALA A 57 -3.39 5.93 2.44
CA ALA A 57 -4.42 6.96 2.48
C ALA A 57 -4.59 7.56 3.88
N MET A 58 -4.60 6.72 4.93
CA MET A 58 -4.75 7.15 6.31
C MET A 58 -3.54 7.91 6.85
N ALA A 59 -2.32 7.54 6.45
CA ALA A 59 -1.10 8.25 6.83
C ALA A 59 -1.11 9.71 6.34
N GLY A 60 -1.64 9.97 5.14
CA GLY A 60 -1.83 11.33 4.62
C GLY A 60 -2.86 12.17 5.40
N HIS A 61 -3.76 11.53 6.17
CA HIS A 61 -4.73 12.22 7.03
C HIS A 61 -4.19 12.59 8.41
N ILE A 62 -3.15 11.92 8.90
CA ILE A 62 -2.56 12.19 10.23
C ILE A 62 -1.59 13.38 10.17
N ASP A 63 -1.02 13.67 9.00
CA ASP A 63 -0.13 14.83 8.77
C ASP A 63 -0.88 16.17 8.61
N VAL A 64 -2.18 16.24 8.89
CA VAL A 64 -2.86 17.55 8.98
C VAL A 64 -2.26 18.30 10.19
N PRO A 65 -1.53 19.41 9.97
CA PRO A 65 -1.08 20.22 11.08
C PRO A 65 -2.31 20.70 11.83
N ARG A 66 -2.32 20.53 13.15
CA ARG A 66 -3.26 21.21 14.05
C ARG A 66 -2.91 22.70 14.12
N ASP A 67 -2.80 23.36 12.98
CA ASP A 67 -2.68 24.80 12.85
C ASP A 67 -3.29 25.25 11.53
N GLY A 68 -4.44 25.91 11.66
CA GLY A 68 -5.23 26.43 10.56
C GLY A 68 -4.54 27.59 9.84
N ARG A 69 -3.66 27.27 8.89
CA ARG A 69 -3.31 28.19 7.81
C ARG A 69 -3.32 27.47 6.47
N THR A 70 -4.48 27.53 5.83
CA THR A 70 -4.63 27.39 4.39
C THR A 70 -3.67 28.35 3.68
N SER A 71 -2.65 27.80 3.02
CA SER A 71 -1.94 28.52 1.95
C SER A 71 -2.39 27.94 0.61
N PRO A 72 -3.14 28.70 -0.22
CA PRO A 72 -3.50 28.26 -1.55
C PRO A 72 -2.23 28.26 -2.41
N ARG A 73 -1.89 27.08 -2.94
CA ARG A 73 -0.77 26.89 -3.86
C ARG A 73 -1.12 27.63 -5.16
N ALA A 74 -0.51 28.81 -5.36
CA ALA A 74 -0.67 29.58 -6.59
C ALA A 74 0.04 28.84 -7.74
N TYR A 75 -0.74 28.36 -8.72
CA TYR A 75 -0.21 27.87 -9.98
C TYR A 75 0.06 29.09 -10.88
N THR A 76 1.32 29.48 -11.02
CA THR A 76 1.70 30.45 -12.04
C THR A 76 1.67 29.77 -13.40
N ARG A 77 0.63 30.05 -14.19
CA ARG A 77 0.54 29.71 -15.61
C ARG A 77 1.39 30.71 -16.38
N THR A 78 2.51 30.25 -16.96
CA THR A 78 3.29 31.04 -17.91
C THR A 78 2.56 31.06 -19.26
N VAL A 79 2.41 32.24 -19.85
CA VAL A 79 2.07 32.45 -21.26
C VAL A 79 3.29 32.95 -22.01
#